data_AF-A0A917E673-F1
#
_entry.id   AF-A0A917E673-F1
#
_cell.length_a   1.000
_cell.length_b   1.000
_cell.length_c   1.000
_cell.angle_alpha   90.00
_cell.angle_beta   90.00
_cell.angle_gamma   90.00
#
_symmetry.space_group_name_H-M   'P 1'
#
loop_
_entity.id
_entity.type
_entity.pdbx_description
1 polymer ?
#
loop_
_entity_poly.entity_id
_entity_poly.type
_entity_poly.pdbx_seq_one_letter_code
_entity_poly.pdbx_strand_id
1 'polypeptide(L)'
;MSARLVLMEAIAVLCGAVIGLLVVNLLHWLFADGDFIALTVSLGRFALAIVTVAIFAVFYHYLPQTPAALASFFVGILLPSVIVLFSYDVPLATTTVLLLYTGFSLVALLTYRFVLANSAVRQAATEMAGGGETSERLR
;
A
#
# COMPACT_ATOMS: atom_id res chain seq x y z
N MET A 1 -6.90 -15.27 -13.46
CA MET A 1 -6.49 -13.86 -13.56
C MET A 1 -5.54 -13.70 -14.75
N SER A 2 -5.69 -12.64 -15.55
CA SER A 2 -4.71 -12.30 -16.58
C SER A 2 -3.38 -11.92 -15.92
N ALA A 3 -2.24 -12.33 -16.49
CA ALA A 3 -0.90 -12.01 -15.99
C ALA A 3 -0.68 -10.50 -15.78
N ARG A 4 -1.37 -9.67 -16.56
CA ARG A 4 -1.32 -8.21 -16.47
C ARG A 4 -2.00 -7.67 -15.20
N LEU A 5 -3.05 -8.34 -14.72
CA LEU A 5 -3.81 -7.92 -13.55
C LEU A 5 -3.00 -8.16 -12.27
N VAL A 6 -2.34 -9.32 -12.19
CA VAL A 6 -1.37 -9.66 -11.13
C VAL A 6 -0.21 -8.67 -11.11
N LEU A 7 0.31 -8.29 -12.28
CA LEU A 7 1.38 -7.29 -12.38
C LEU A 7 0.94 -5.93 -11.84
N MET A 8 -0.26 -5.46 -12.18
CA MET A 8 -0.78 -4.17 -11.69
C MET A 8 -0.99 -4.18 -10.18
N GLU A 9 -1.47 -5.30 -9.63
CA GLU A 9 -1.66 -5.48 -8.20
C GLU A 9 -0.31 -5.51 -7.45
N ALA A 10 0.70 -6.19 -8.01
CA ALA A 10 2.05 -6.17 -7.47
C ALA A 10 2.66 -4.75 -7.48
N ILE A 11 2.44 -3.98 -8.55
CA ILE A 11 2.86 -2.56 -8.62
C ILE A 11 2.14 -1.73 -7.56
N ALA A 12 0.83 -1.93 -7.38
CA ALA A 12 0.05 -1.24 -6.35
C ALA A 12 0.58 -1.54 -4.94
N VAL A 13 0.93 -2.80 -4.67
CA VAL A 13 1.54 -3.22 -3.40
C VAL A 13 2.89 -2.55 -3.19
N LEU A 14 3.78 -2.59 -4.20
CA LEU A 14 5.10 -1.97 -4.12
C LEU A 14 5.00 -0.46 -3.91
N CYS A 15 4.17 0.23 -4.68
CA CYS A 15 3.96 1.68 -4.53
C CYS A 15 3.39 2.02 -3.15
N GLY A 16 2.37 1.28 -2.68
CA GLY A 16 1.79 1.48 -1.36
C GLY A 16 2.80 1.29 -0.23
N ALA A 17 3.64 0.25 -0.32
CA ALA A 17 4.67 -0.03 0.66
C ALA A 17 5.75 1.06 0.67
N VAL A 18 6.28 1.44 -0.50
CA VAL A 18 7.34 2.46 -0.62
C VAL A 18 6.85 3.82 -0.14
N ILE A 19 5.70 4.28 -0.62
CA ILE A 19 5.16 5.61 -0.26
C ILE A 19 4.74 5.64 1.21
N GLY A 20 4.09 4.57 1.70
CA GLY A 20 3.76 4.46 3.12
C GLY A 20 5.01 4.53 4.00
N LEU A 21 6.09 3.83 3.63
CA LEU A 21 7.32 3.80 4.41
C LEU A 21 8.08 5.13 4.37
N LEU A 22 8.02 5.87 3.26
CA LEU A 22 8.52 7.26 3.20
C LEU A 22 7.76 8.18 4.16
N VAL A 23 6.43 8.03 4.25
CA VAL A 23 5.62 8.82 5.19
C VAL A 23 5.93 8.45 6.64
N VAL A 24 6.15 7.18 6.96
CA VAL A 24 6.59 6.79 8.31
C VAL A 24 7.92 7.42 8.66
N ASN A 25 8.89 7.43 7.73
CA ASN A 25 10.17 8.09 7.93
C ASN A 25 10.01 9.60 8.16
N LEU A 26 9.18 10.26 7.36
CA LEU A 26 8.88 11.68 7.53
C LEU A 26 8.25 11.97 8.90
N LEU A 27 7.26 11.18 9.30
CA LEU A 27 6.60 11.32 10.60
C LEU A 27 7.55 11.01 11.76
N HIS A 28 8.44 10.04 11.59
CA HIS A 28 9.42 9.66 12.61
C HIS A 28 10.47 10.77 12.81
N TRP A 29 10.93 11.37 11.72
CA TRP A 29 11.80 12.54 11.74
C TRP A 29 11.10 13.75 12.38
N LEU A 30 9.83 14.00 12.04
CA LEU A 30 9.10 15.18 12.51
C LEU A 30 8.64 15.09 13.98
N PHE A 31 8.23 13.90 14.44
CA PHE A 31 7.58 13.73 15.75
C PHE A 31 8.41 12.96 16.78
N ALA A 32 9.50 12.31 16.37
CA ALA A 32 10.30 11.46 17.26
C ALA A 32 11.81 11.73 17.16
N ASP A 33 12.22 12.85 16.56
CA ASP A 33 13.62 13.27 16.35
C ASP A 33 14.52 12.15 15.76
N GLY A 34 13.91 11.23 15.02
CA GLY A 34 14.60 10.10 14.40
C GLY A 34 15.25 10.49 13.07
N ASP A 35 16.22 9.70 12.62
CA ASP A 35 16.87 9.98 11.35
C ASP A 35 15.94 9.65 10.16
N PHE A 36 15.91 10.51 9.14
CA PHE A 36 14.92 10.43 8.04
C PHE A 36 15.05 9.13 7.23
N ILE A 37 16.24 8.52 7.18
CA ILE A 37 16.49 7.30 6.40
C ILE A 37 16.60 6.06 7.31
N ALA A 38 16.63 6.23 8.64
CA ALA A 38 16.92 5.14 9.58
C ALA A 38 15.94 3.96 9.46
N LEU A 39 14.66 4.20 9.16
CA LEU A 39 13.68 3.12 9.04
C LEU A 39 13.69 2.48 7.65
N THR A 40 14.22 3.17 6.63
CA THR A 40 14.33 2.68 5.24
C THR A 40 15.52 1.74 5.03
N VAL A 41 16.61 1.87 5.79
CA VAL A 41 17.79 0.99 5.69
C VAL A 41 17.50 -0.40 6.25
N SER A 42 16.50 -0.55 7.11
CA SER A 42 16.14 -1.84 7.69
C SER A 42 15.39 -2.71 6.68
N LEU A 43 16.08 -3.74 6.17
CA LEU A 43 15.48 -4.75 5.30
C LEU A 43 14.23 -5.39 5.91
N GLY A 44 14.24 -5.60 7.24
CA GLY A 44 13.10 -6.16 7.98
C GLY A 44 11.87 -5.25 7.97
N ARG A 45 12.03 -3.93 8.11
CA ARG A 45 10.92 -2.98 8.04
C ARG A 45 10.38 -2.80 6.62
N PHE A 46 11.25 -2.87 5.63
CA PHE A 46 10.83 -2.85 4.23
C PHE A 46 10.02 -4.11 3.86
N ALA A 47 10.50 -5.29 4.25
CA ALA A 47 9.78 -6.55 4.06
C ALA A 47 8.42 -6.53 4.78
N LEU A 48 8.39 -6.04 6.03
CA LEU A 48 7.17 -5.86 6.80
C LEU A 48 6.15 -4.96 6.10
N ALA A 49 6.59 -3.82 5.55
CA ALA A 49 5.70 -2.92 4.81
C ALA A 49 5.12 -3.60 3.55
N ILE A 50 5.96 -4.31 2.78
CA ILE A 50 5.49 -5.08 1.62
C ILE A 50 4.47 -6.12 2.04
N VAL A 51 4.76 -6.92 3.07
CA VAL A 51 3.86 -7.97 3.56
C VAL A 51 2.55 -7.36 4.04
N THR A 52 2.59 -6.24 4.76
CA THR A 52 1.39 -5.56 5.25
C THR A 52 0.50 -5.13 4.10
N VAL A 53 1.06 -4.49 3.07
CA VAL A 53 0.28 -4.04 1.91
C VAL A 53 -0.15 -5.21 1.02
N ALA A 54 0.64 -6.29 0.93
CA ALA A 54 0.24 -7.50 0.25
C ALA A 54 -1.00 -8.15 0.87
N ILE A 55 -1.18 -8.03 2.20
CA ILE A 55 -2.41 -8.47 2.87
C ILE A 55 -3.62 -7.64 2.41
N PHE A 56 -3.44 -6.35 2.05
CA PHE A 56 -4.53 -5.54 1.52
C PHE A 56 -5.06 -6.16 0.22
N ALA A 57 -4.17 -6.57 -0.68
CA ALA A 57 -4.54 -7.28 -1.91
C ALA A 57 -5.39 -8.52 -1.63
N VAL A 58 -5.00 -9.32 -0.63
CA VAL A 58 -5.78 -10.48 -0.17
C VAL A 58 -7.19 -10.05 0.28
N PHE A 59 -7.32 -9.01 1.10
CA PHE A 59 -8.64 -8.54 1.53
C PHE A 59 -9.49 -8.03 0.39
N TYR A 60 -8.92 -7.28 -0.56
CA TYR A 60 -9.64 -6.81 -1.73
C TYR A 60 -10.03 -7.94 -2.69
N HIS A 61 -9.42 -9.12 -2.59
CA HIS A 61 -9.82 -10.30 -3.34
C HIS A 61 -11.01 -11.03 -2.72
N TYR A 62 -11.08 -11.12 -1.39
CA TYR A 62 -12.09 -11.93 -0.69
C TYR A 62 -13.28 -11.13 -0.15
N LEU A 63 -13.14 -9.81 0.04
CA LEU A 63 -14.15 -8.97 0.69
C LEU A 63 -14.67 -7.86 -0.24
N PRO A 64 -15.93 -7.40 -0.04
CA PRO A 64 -16.44 -6.19 -0.67
C PRO A 64 -15.59 -4.95 -0.33
N GLN A 65 -15.68 -3.90 -1.14
CA GLN A 65 -14.79 -2.73 -1.07
C GLN A 65 -14.73 -2.05 0.31
N THR A 66 -15.86 -1.90 0.99
CA THR A 66 -15.97 -1.23 2.30
C THR A 66 -15.33 -2.04 3.43
N PRO A 67 -15.69 -3.32 3.66
CA PRO A 67 -15.05 -4.13 4.69
C PRO A 67 -13.58 -4.42 4.37
N ALA A 68 -13.18 -4.54 3.09
CA ALA A 68 -11.78 -4.68 2.71
C ALA A 68 -10.96 -3.45 3.12
N ALA A 69 -11.49 -2.24 2.93
CA ALA A 69 -10.81 -1.00 3.34
C ALA A 69 -10.63 -0.92 4.86
N LEU A 70 -11.67 -1.27 5.63
CA LEU A 70 -11.60 -1.26 7.10
C LEU A 70 -10.61 -2.30 7.62
N ALA A 71 -10.69 -3.55 7.14
CA ALA A 71 -9.78 -4.62 7.53
C ALA A 71 -8.33 -4.24 7.21
N SER A 72 -8.08 -3.73 6.00
CA SER A 72 -6.76 -3.25 5.59
C SER A 72 -6.27 -2.10 6.47
N PHE A 73 -7.17 -1.19 6.88
CA PHE A 73 -6.80 -0.06 7.74
C PHE A 73 -6.31 -0.55 9.10
N PHE A 74 -7.07 -1.43 9.75
CA PHE A 74 -6.68 -1.98 11.04
C PHE A 74 -5.43 -2.86 10.94
N VAL A 75 -5.31 -3.69 9.90
CA VAL A 75 -4.09 -4.51 9.69
C VAL A 75 -2.87 -3.64 9.42
N GLY A 76 -3.03 -2.58 8.62
CA GLY A 76 -1.99 -1.60 8.34
C GLY A 76 -1.46 -0.89 9.60
N ILE A 77 -2.24 -0.84 10.67
CA ILE A 77 -1.84 -0.28 11.96
C ILE A 77 -1.28 -1.37 12.87
N LEU A 78 -2.07 -2.42 13.10
CA LEU A 78 -1.83 -3.42 14.13
C LEU A 78 -0.66 -4.33 13.79
N LEU A 79 -0.60 -4.85 12.56
CA LEU A 79 0.46 -5.79 12.18
C LEU A 79 1.86 -5.17 12.34
N PRO A 80 2.14 -3.98 11.76
CA PRO A 80 3.46 -3.40 11.90
C PRO A 80 3.72 -2.86 13.32
N SER A 81 2.72 -2.29 14.01
CA SER A 81 2.92 -1.81 15.39
C SER A 81 3.26 -2.93 16.36
N VAL A 82 2.56 -4.08 16.30
CA VAL A 82 2.85 -5.25 17.14
C VAL A 82 4.27 -5.75 16.85
N ILE A 83 4.63 -5.95 15.58
CA ILE A 83 5.97 -6.46 15.25
C ILE A 83 7.06 -5.48 15.71
N VAL A 84 6.86 -4.17 15.56
CA VAL A 84 7.84 -3.17 16.02
C VAL A 84 7.96 -3.12 17.54
N LEU A 85 6.85 -3.14 18.27
CA LEU A 85 6.88 -3.13 19.74
C LEU A 85 7.54 -4.40 20.31
N PHE A 86 7.27 -5.56 19.73
CA PHE A 86 7.71 -6.83 20.30
C PHE A 86 9.05 -7.34 19.75
N SER A 87 9.41 -7.01 18.51
CA SER A 87 10.63 -7.56 17.87
C SER A 87 11.81 -6.58 17.80
N TYR A 88 11.56 -5.26 17.84
CA TYR A 88 12.61 -4.27 17.59
C TYR A 88 13.03 -3.47 18.84
N ASP A 89 12.48 -3.80 20.02
CA ASP A 89 12.75 -3.18 21.33
C ASP A 89 13.02 -1.67 21.24
N VAL A 90 12.11 -0.98 20.53
CA VAL A 90 12.29 0.42 20.16
C VAL A 90 11.96 1.28 21.37
N PRO A 91 12.80 2.26 21.76
CA PRO A 91 12.56 3.13 22.92
C PRO A 91 11.44 4.17 22.70
N LEU A 92 10.57 3.96 21.71
CA LEU A 92 9.45 4.84 21.41
C LEU A 92 8.24 4.47 22.25
N ALA A 93 7.52 5.48 22.75
CA ALA A 93 6.24 5.27 23.40
C ALA A 93 5.24 4.59 22.44
N THR A 94 4.45 3.64 22.96
CA THR A 94 3.43 2.88 22.19
C THR A 94 2.51 3.79 21.38
N THR A 95 2.10 4.92 21.94
CA THR A 95 1.23 5.91 21.29
C THR A 95 1.88 6.49 20.03
N THR A 96 3.18 6.81 20.08
CA THR A 96 3.93 7.35 18.94
C THR A 96 4.00 6.31 17.82
N VAL A 97 4.25 5.04 18.18
CA VAL A 97 4.29 3.95 17.20
C VAL A 97 2.93 3.74 16.52
N LEU A 98 1.84 3.77 17.29
CA LEU A 98 0.49 3.68 16.74
C LEU A 98 0.17 4.85 15.80
N LEU A 99 0.58 6.07 16.15
CA LEU A 99 0.37 7.25 15.31
C LEU A 99 1.15 7.13 13.99
N LEU A 100 2.41 6.73 14.05
CA LEU A 100 3.27 6.48 12.88
C LEU A 100 2.62 5.48 11.91
N TYR A 101 2.16 4.33 12.44
CA TYR A 101 1.54 3.30 11.61
C TYR A 101 0.10 3.60 11.20
N THR A 102 -0.57 4.53 11.88
CA THR A 102 -1.83 5.12 11.39
C THR A 102 -1.57 5.93 10.11
N GLY A 103 -0.54 6.77 10.11
CA GLY A 103 -0.10 7.50 8.92
C GLY A 103 0.31 6.55 7.79
N PHE A 104 1.10 5.52 8.10
CA PHE A 104 1.42 4.43 7.16
C PHE A 104 0.18 3.85 6.53
N SER A 105 -0.75 3.37 7.35
CA SER A 105 -1.94 2.64 6.93
C SER A 105 -2.80 3.48 5.98
N LEU A 106 -3.07 4.74 6.34
CA LEU A 106 -3.83 5.66 5.50
C LEU A 106 -3.17 5.89 4.15
N VAL A 107 -1.88 6.22 4.13
CA VAL A 107 -1.18 6.56 2.88
C VAL A 107 -1.00 5.33 2.00
N ALA A 108 -0.62 4.19 2.59
CA ALA A 108 -0.47 2.94 1.85
C ALA A 108 -1.80 2.51 1.23
N LEU A 109 -2.91 2.62 1.97
CA LEU A 109 -4.25 2.31 1.46
C LEU A 109 -4.69 3.23 0.33
N LEU A 110 -4.53 4.54 0.50
CA LEU A 110 -4.89 5.52 -0.52
C LEU A 110 -4.06 5.30 -1.79
N THR A 111 -2.76 5.06 -1.64
CA THR A 111 -1.85 4.76 -2.74
C THR A 111 -2.25 3.48 -3.45
N TYR A 112 -2.49 2.39 -2.71
CA TYR A 112 -2.91 1.11 -3.26
C TYR A 112 -4.20 1.26 -4.09
N ARG A 113 -5.23 1.92 -3.51
CA ARG A 113 -6.50 2.16 -4.20
C ARG A 113 -6.36 3.07 -5.41
N PHE A 114 -5.52 4.10 -5.33
CA PHE A 114 -5.27 5.02 -6.43
C PHE A 114 -4.62 4.30 -7.63
N VAL A 115 -3.61 3.47 -7.39
CA VAL A 115 -2.96 2.69 -8.45
C VAL A 115 -3.95 1.70 -9.07
N LEU A 116 -4.74 1.00 -8.24
CA LEU A 116 -5.74 0.06 -8.74
C LEU A 116 -6.83 0.75 -9.58
N ALA A 117 -7.35 1.88 -9.12
CA ALA A 117 -8.35 2.66 -9.86
C ALA A 117 -7.80 3.20 -11.19
N ASN A 118 -6.57 3.73 -11.18
CA ASN A 118 -5.93 4.25 -12.40
C ASN A 118 -5.68 3.12 -13.42
N SER A 119 -5.35 1.91 -12.95
CA SER A 119 -5.19 0.74 -13.82
C SER A 119 -6.50 0.35 -14.52
N ALA A 120 -7.64 0.45 -13.82
CA ALA A 120 -8.96 0.17 -14.39
C ALA A 120 -9.37 1.24 -15.42
N VAL A 121 -9.12 2.52 -15.15
CA VAL A 121 -9.38 3.62 -16.10
C VAL A 121 -8.55 3.47 -17.38
N ARG A 122 -7.27 3.12 -17.25
CA ARG A 122 -6.40 2.84 -18.41
C ARG A 122 -6.88 1.64 -19.23
N GLN A 123 -7.44 0.61 -18.59
CA GLN A 123 -8.03 -0.53 -19.30
C GLN A 123 -9.22 -0.10 -20.14
N ALA A 124 -10.19 0.60 -19.53
CA ALA A 124 -11.37 1.10 -20.24
C ALA A 124 -11.00 2.03 -21.42
N ALA A 125 -10.00 2.91 -21.23
CA ALA A 125 -9.52 3.79 -22.30
C ALA A 125 -8.86 3.01 -23.47
N THR A 126 -8.11 1.94 -23.16
CA THR A 126 -7.46 1.11 -24.20
C THR A 126 -8.48 0.29 -24.98
N GLU A 127 -9.52 -0.23 -24.32
CA GLU A 127 -10.61 -0.97 -24.98
C GLU A 127 -11.42 -0.06 -25.94
N MET A 128 -11.72 1.17 -25.52
CA MET A 128 -12.41 2.14 -26.39
C MET A 128 -11.55 2.55 -27.60
N ALA A 129 -10.23 2.68 -27.42
CA ALA A 129 -9.32 3.01 -28.53
C ALA A 129 -9.17 1.84 -29.52
N GLY A 130 -9.14 0.59 -29.04
CA GLY A 130 -9.06 -0.61 -29.90
C GLY A 130 -10.35 -0.95 -30.64
N GLY A 131 -11.51 -0.55 -30.11
CA GLY A 131 -12.81 -0.75 -30.77
C GLY A 131 -13.04 0.11 -32.03
N GLY A 132 -12.31 1.20 -32.19
CA GLY A 132 -12.43 2.10 -33.34
C GLY A 132 -11.87 1.53 -34.65
N GLU A 133 -10.79 0.74 -34.58
CA GLU A 133 -10.10 0.23 -35.79
C GLU A 133 -10.89 -0.88 -36.53
N THR A 134 -11.83 -1.55 -35.86
CA THR A 134 -12.62 -2.63 -36.51
C THR A 134 -13.77 -2.08 -37.35
N SER A 135 -14.25 -0.86 -37.07
CA SER A 135 -15.38 -0.28 -37.82
C SER A 135 -14.95 0.32 -39.17
N GLU A 136 -13.68 0.69 -39.33
CA GLU A 136 -13.16 1.30 -40.55
C GLU A 136 -12.74 0.26 -41.62
N ARG A 137 -12.49 -1.00 -41.23
CA ARG A 137 -12.18 -2.10 -42.19
C ARG A 137 -13.41 -2.79 -42.79
N LEU A 138 -14.61 -2.37 -42.40
CA LEU A 138 -15.90 -2.92 -42.86
C LEU A 138 -16.69 -1.96 -43.76
N ARG A 139 -16.10 -0.85 -44.20
CA ARG A 139 -16.62 0.04 -45.23
C ARG A 139 -15.72 0.03 -46.45
#